data_AF-A0AA85FZT2-F1
#
_entry.id   AF-A0AA85FZT2-F1
#
_cell.length_a   1.000
_cell.length_b   1.000
_cell.length_c   1.000
_cell.angle_alpha   90.00
_cell.angle_beta   90.00
_cell.angle_gamma   90.00
#
_symmetry.space_group_name_H-M   'P 1'
#
loop_
_entity.id
_entity.type
_entity.pdbx_description
1 polymer ?
#
loop_
_entity_poly.entity_id
_entity_poly.type
_entity_poly.pdbx_seq_one_letter_code
_entity_poly.pdbx_strand_id
1 'polypeptide(L)'
;MASRHVPYTDMSDMGRAAQETEIQRAANQQLIEEGRVIKHKELEKMRREEENKDDSSSERPDVIIKVNNGSTSRLSSQRSSADLASSISSRNLDARELRAQLLQLEEKVKGAMLSNVQLDNDKQLLKYEVDLLKDKLEDLTDAYASLNKTFLENKRELAYQKMQIVELTHRLDYARHQVEARDQLIVEHGLVLIGGTNADDNSTLSNMEELTTTNAHISSTNKGKSTSNNSNLVMMNGLSNDNNNHSKSNSLIHQNGDKSSNHLPEMVLITKSTAELLNTLSETTLDKQIQQLFSMRSELDARVEELESQLREERKRFEAPATRYDSKNRTNAAITEDIKHELQLLRCD
;
A
#
# COMPACT_ATOMS: atom_id res chain seq x y z
N MET A 1 -6.24 12.25 40.44
CA MET A 1 -5.13 12.47 39.49
C MET A 1 -5.74 12.64 38.11
N ALA A 2 -5.77 13.88 37.60
CA ALA A 2 -6.48 14.21 36.37
C ALA A 2 -5.57 13.97 35.15
N SER A 3 -5.97 13.06 34.27
CA SER A 3 -5.35 12.83 32.96
C SER A 3 -5.43 14.10 32.11
N ARG A 4 -4.28 14.71 31.84
CA ARG A 4 -4.15 15.72 30.77
C ARG A 4 -3.93 14.98 29.45
N HIS A 5 -4.97 14.97 28.63
CA HIS A 5 -4.90 14.59 27.23
C HIS A 5 -4.16 15.69 26.47
N VAL A 6 -3.01 15.37 25.89
CA VAL A 6 -2.25 16.26 25.00
C VAL A 6 -2.60 15.85 23.56
N PRO A 7 -3.22 16.73 22.75
CA PRO A 7 -3.51 16.42 21.36
C PRO A 7 -2.20 16.55 20.56
N TYR A 8 -1.70 15.44 20.04
CA TYR A 8 -0.60 15.42 19.08
C TYR A 8 -1.09 16.02 17.76
N THR A 9 -0.80 17.30 17.53
CA THR A 9 -0.86 17.95 16.21
C THR A 9 0.36 18.86 16.04
N ASP A 10 1.55 18.25 16.05
CA ASP A 10 2.78 18.93 15.65
C ASP A 10 2.88 18.96 14.12
N MET A 11 2.02 19.76 13.49
CA MET A 11 2.41 20.40 12.24
C MET A 11 3.31 21.56 12.61
N SER A 12 4.56 21.53 12.15
CA SER A 12 5.50 22.64 12.27
C SER A 12 4.82 23.95 11.81
N ASP A 13 5.10 25.09 12.46
CA ASP A 13 4.46 26.37 12.12
C ASP A 13 4.62 26.75 10.64
N MET A 14 5.68 26.24 10.00
CA MET A 14 5.92 26.33 8.57
C MET A 14 4.94 25.50 7.72
N GLY A 15 4.54 24.33 8.20
CA GLY A 15 3.52 23.48 7.57
C GLY A 15 2.11 24.06 7.69
N ARG A 16 1.78 24.68 8.83
CA ARG A 16 0.53 25.45 9.00
C ARG A 16 0.46 26.63 8.03
N ALA A 17 1.53 27.42 7.94
CA ALA A 17 1.61 28.53 6.99
C ALA A 17 1.52 28.06 5.52
N ALA A 18 2.18 26.96 5.17
CA ALA A 18 2.09 26.39 3.82
C ALA A 18 0.67 25.95 3.47
N GLN A 19 0.00 25.22 4.37
CA GLN A 19 -1.38 24.78 4.17
C GLN A 19 -2.35 25.96 4.10
N GLU A 20 -2.17 26.99 4.92
CA GLU A 20 -3.00 28.20 4.88
C GLU A 20 -2.84 28.95 3.54
N THR A 21 -1.62 29.06 3.00
CA THR A 21 -1.41 29.66 1.67
C THR A 21 -2.00 28.82 0.53
N GLU A 22 -2.04 27.50 0.67
CA GLU A 22 -2.65 26.61 -0.31
C GLU A 22 -4.17 26.72 -0.28
N ILE A 23 -4.78 26.75 0.90
CA ILE A 23 -6.22 26.99 1.09
C ILE A 23 -6.60 28.35 0.51
N GLN A 24 -5.81 29.39 0.76
CA GLN A 24 -6.07 30.73 0.22
C GLN A 24 -6.00 30.77 -1.32
N ARG A 25 -5.06 30.01 -1.92
CA ARG A 25 -4.93 29.90 -3.38
C ARG A 25 -6.11 29.13 -3.98
N ALA A 26 -6.53 28.04 -3.35
CA ALA A 26 -7.70 27.26 -3.77
C ALA A 26 -8.99 28.07 -3.67
N ALA A 27 -9.19 28.82 -2.58
CA ALA A 27 -10.34 29.70 -2.42
C ALA A 27 -10.39 30.82 -3.46
N ASN A 28 -9.23 31.42 -3.81
CA ASN A 28 -9.15 32.41 -4.88
C ASN A 28 -9.46 31.80 -6.26
N GLN A 29 -8.98 30.58 -6.55
CA GLN A 29 -9.32 29.89 -7.80
C GLN A 29 -10.82 29.61 -7.88
N GLN A 30 -11.42 29.14 -6.79
CA GLN A 30 -12.87 28.91 -6.74
C GLN A 30 -13.68 30.19 -6.93
N LEU A 31 -13.27 31.32 -6.33
CA LEU A 31 -13.93 32.62 -6.54
C LEU A 31 -13.83 33.10 -7.99
N ILE A 32 -12.68 32.88 -8.64
CA ILE A 32 -12.50 33.23 -10.05
C ILE A 32 -13.41 32.37 -10.93
N GLU A 33 -13.48 31.07 -10.65
CA GLU A 33 -14.30 30.13 -11.41
C GLU A 33 -15.80 30.39 -11.21
N GLU A 34 -16.25 30.64 -9.97
CA GLU A 34 -17.61 31.10 -9.69
C GLU A 34 -17.90 32.45 -10.37
N GLY A 35 -16.94 33.37 -10.41
CA GLY A 35 -17.04 34.62 -11.15
C GLY A 35 -17.23 34.43 -12.65
N ARG A 36 -16.51 33.48 -13.26
CA ARG A 36 -16.69 33.09 -14.68
C ARG A 36 -18.08 32.48 -14.90
N VAL A 37 -18.53 31.60 -14.01
CA VAL A 37 -19.86 30.96 -14.10
C VAL A 37 -20.98 31.99 -13.95
N ILE A 38 -20.87 32.94 -13.02
CA ILE A 38 -21.87 34.01 -12.83
C ILE A 38 -21.94 34.89 -14.07
N LYS A 39 -20.78 35.33 -14.60
CA LYS A 39 -20.72 36.16 -15.83
C LYS A 39 -21.31 35.41 -17.03
N HIS A 40 -21.00 34.12 -17.18
CA HIS A 40 -21.56 33.30 -18.25
C HIS A 40 -23.08 33.15 -18.10
N LYS A 41 -23.56 32.91 -16.87
CA LYS A 41 -24.99 32.78 -16.58
C LYS A 41 -25.75 34.09 -16.78
N GLU A 42 -25.14 35.22 -16.50
CA GLU A 42 -25.71 36.55 -16.74
C GLU A 42 -25.78 36.87 -18.24
N LEU A 43 -24.71 36.57 -19.00
CA LEU A 43 -24.73 36.68 -20.47
C LEU A 43 -25.81 35.79 -21.10
N GLU A 44 -25.96 34.55 -20.62
CA GLU A 44 -27.01 33.62 -21.05
C GLU A 44 -28.41 34.15 -20.71
N LYS A 45 -28.57 34.80 -19.56
CA LYS A 45 -29.83 35.41 -19.13
C LYS A 45 -30.19 36.62 -20.01
N MET A 46 -29.22 37.49 -20.30
CA MET A 46 -29.41 38.63 -21.21
C MET A 46 -29.84 38.16 -22.61
N ARG A 47 -29.19 37.12 -23.14
CA ARG A 47 -29.57 36.52 -24.42
C ARG A 47 -30.99 35.94 -24.39
N ARG A 48 -31.36 35.23 -23.32
CA ARG A 48 -32.72 34.69 -23.16
C ARG A 48 -33.78 35.78 -22.99
N GLU A 49 -33.45 36.90 -22.34
CA GLU A 49 -34.35 38.05 -22.20
C GLU A 49 -34.53 38.81 -23.53
N GLU A 50 -33.49 38.86 -24.37
CA GLU A 50 -33.58 39.40 -25.74
C GLU A 50 -34.46 38.53 -26.64
N GLU A 51 -34.25 37.21 -26.63
CA GLU A 51 -35.10 36.25 -27.37
C GLU A 51 -36.58 36.32 -26.94
N ASN A 52 -36.88 36.51 -25.65
CA ASN A 52 -38.26 36.65 -25.15
C ASN A 52 -38.90 38.02 -25.44
N LYS A 53 -38.08 39.07 -25.67
CA LYS A 53 -38.59 40.41 -25.97
C LYS A 53 -39.07 40.54 -27.41
N ASP A 54 -38.49 39.76 -28.31
CA ASP A 54 -38.87 39.72 -29.72
C ASP A 54 -40.24 39.03 -29.94
N ASP A 55 -40.61 38.06 -29.10
CA ASP A 55 -41.93 37.40 -29.16
C ASP A 55 -43.10 38.31 -28.70
N SER A 56 -42.83 39.33 -27.88
CA SER A 56 -43.87 40.27 -27.40
C SER A 56 -44.15 41.44 -28.36
N SER A 57 -43.47 41.52 -29.51
CA SER A 57 -43.64 42.62 -30.48
C SER A 57 -44.23 42.20 -31.84
N SER A 58 -44.82 41.00 -31.91
CA SER A 58 -45.59 40.55 -33.07
C SER A 58 -46.98 41.20 -33.18
N GLU A 59 -47.07 42.53 -33.10
CA GLU A 59 -48.21 43.25 -33.66
C GLU A 59 -47.98 43.45 -35.16
N ARG A 60 -48.61 42.60 -35.96
CA ARG A 60 -48.79 42.80 -37.40
C ARG A 60 -49.58 44.09 -37.64
N PRO A 61 -49.14 45.03 -38.49
CA PRO A 61 -50.05 46.04 -39.01
C PRO A 61 -50.89 45.41 -40.14
N ASP A 62 -52.18 45.21 -39.84
CA ASP A 62 -53.19 44.77 -40.80
C ASP A 62 -53.53 45.96 -41.73
N VAL A 63 -52.89 46.03 -42.90
CA VAL A 63 -53.20 47.06 -43.91
C VAL A 63 -54.40 46.60 -44.72
N ILE A 64 -55.59 47.00 -44.28
CA ILE A 64 -56.83 46.93 -45.05
C ILE A 64 -56.72 47.87 -46.25
N ILE A 65 -56.39 47.35 -47.44
CA ILE A 65 -56.56 48.09 -48.70
C ILE A 65 -58.04 47.99 -49.10
N LYS A 66 -58.81 49.02 -48.72
CA LYS A 66 -60.13 49.31 -49.28
C LYS A 66 -59.94 49.79 -50.72
N VAL A 67 -60.36 48.97 -51.68
CA VAL A 67 -60.50 49.35 -53.10
C VAL A 67 -61.69 50.31 -53.20
N ASN A 68 -61.45 51.57 -53.55
CA ASN A 68 -62.52 52.52 -53.88
C ASN A 68 -62.18 53.23 -55.20
N ASN A 69 -62.77 52.72 -56.29
CA ASN A 69 -62.88 53.41 -57.57
C ASN A 69 -63.93 54.53 -57.45
N GLY A 70 -63.59 55.76 -57.83
CA GLY A 70 -64.60 56.79 -58.03
C GLY A 70 -64.14 58.24 -57.98
N SER A 71 -63.65 58.73 -59.13
CA SER A 71 -63.93 60.06 -59.70
C SER A 71 -63.44 61.37 -59.05
N THR A 72 -63.18 62.33 -59.96
CA THR A 72 -62.85 63.78 -59.81
C THR A 72 -61.35 64.05 -59.54
N SER A 73 -60.62 64.93 -60.22
CA SER A 73 -60.87 66.15 -61.00
C SER A 73 -59.62 66.43 -61.88
N ARG A 74 -59.75 66.66 -63.21
CA ARG A 74 -59.73 67.97 -63.90
C ARG A 74 -58.65 68.97 -63.48
N LEU A 75 -57.47 68.89 -64.10
CA LEU A 75 -56.55 70.02 -64.40
C LEU A 75 -55.73 69.60 -65.65
N SER A 76 -56.18 69.85 -66.88
CA SER A 76 -55.88 71.03 -67.72
C SER A 76 -54.43 71.54 -67.62
N SER A 77 -53.59 71.12 -68.56
CA SER A 77 -52.49 71.94 -69.12
C SER A 77 -52.06 71.35 -70.46
N GLN A 78 -52.76 71.77 -71.52
CA GLN A 78 -52.23 71.77 -72.88
C GLN A 78 -51.08 72.76 -72.96
N ARG A 79 -49.93 72.30 -73.46
CA ARG A 79 -48.93 73.05 -74.25
C ARG A 79 -47.83 72.05 -74.64
N SER A 80 -47.94 71.42 -75.79
CA SER A 80 -47.53 71.94 -77.10
C SER A 80 -46.06 72.33 -77.14
N SER A 81 -45.22 71.34 -77.44
CA SER A 81 -44.04 71.47 -78.28
C SER A 81 -43.61 70.07 -78.73
N ALA A 82 -44.39 69.52 -79.66
CA ALA A 82 -43.84 68.67 -80.70
C ALA A 82 -42.96 69.60 -81.55
N ASP A 83 -41.63 69.47 -81.43
CA ASP A 83 -40.62 69.85 -82.43
C ASP A 83 -39.22 69.85 -81.80
N LEU A 84 -38.76 68.67 -81.35
CA LEU A 84 -37.34 68.33 -81.13
C LEU A 84 -37.12 66.82 -81.29
N ALA A 85 -37.92 66.16 -82.14
CA ALA A 85 -37.99 64.71 -82.28
C ALA A 85 -36.91 64.08 -83.18
N SER A 86 -35.82 64.77 -83.53
CA SER A 86 -34.79 64.22 -84.43
C SER A 86 -33.34 64.37 -83.98
N SER A 87 -33.04 64.84 -82.76
CA SER A 87 -31.64 64.98 -82.30
C SER A 87 -31.38 64.52 -80.86
N ILE A 88 -32.23 63.64 -80.33
CA ILE A 88 -32.01 62.98 -79.03
C ILE A 88 -32.33 61.48 -79.17
N SER A 89 -31.84 60.84 -80.22
CA SER A 89 -31.97 59.37 -80.41
C SER A 89 -30.99 58.57 -79.52
N SER A 90 -30.69 59.07 -78.31
CA SER A 90 -29.97 58.33 -77.27
C SER A 90 -30.45 58.62 -75.84
N ARG A 91 -31.59 59.31 -75.66
CA ARG A 91 -32.12 59.64 -74.30
C ARG A 91 -33.61 59.40 -74.12
N ASN A 92 -34.15 58.36 -74.73
CA ASN A 92 -35.41 57.79 -74.27
C ASN A 92 -35.13 56.33 -73.96
N LEU A 93 -34.51 56.07 -72.79
CA LEU A 93 -34.80 54.81 -72.12
C LEU A 93 -36.32 54.80 -71.98
N ASP A 94 -36.99 53.88 -72.66
CA ASP A 94 -38.44 53.78 -72.55
C ASP A 94 -38.79 53.70 -71.06
N ALA A 95 -39.86 54.36 -70.63
CA ALA A 95 -40.26 54.33 -69.22
C ALA A 95 -40.45 52.88 -68.70
N ARG A 96 -40.60 51.91 -69.61
CA ARG A 96 -40.59 50.48 -69.33
C ARG A 96 -39.18 49.93 -69.03
N GLU A 97 -38.17 50.36 -69.76
CA GLU A 97 -36.77 49.95 -69.55
C GLU A 97 -36.19 50.56 -68.26
N LEU A 98 -36.48 51.82 -67.95
CA LEU A 98 -36.13 52.43 -66.66
C LEU A 98 -36.76 51.68 -65.48
N ARG A 99 -38.01 51.25 -65.60
CA ARG A 99 -38.68 50.42 -64.59
C ARG A 99 -38.04 49.04 -64.44
N ALA A 100 -37.62 48.43 -65.56
CA ALA A 100 -36.92 47.15 -65.53
C ALA A 100 -35.54 47.26 -64.86
N GLN A 101 -34.78 48.33 -65.17
CA GLN A 101 -33.48 48.60 -64.53
C GLN A 101 -33.64 48.90 -63.03
N LEU A 102 -34.67 49.66 -62.65
CA LEU A 102 -34.98 49.93 -61.25
C LEU A 102 -35.30 48.62 -60.51
N LEU A 103 -36.14 47.75 -61.09
CA LEU A 103 -36.47 46.46 -60.50
C LEU A 103 -35.24 45.53 -60.39
N GLN A 104 -34.37 45.53 -61.40
CA GLN A 104 -33.11 44.77 -61.35
C GLN A 104 -32.16 45.30 -60.26
N LEU A 105 -32.09 46.62 -60.08
CA LEU A 105 -31.31 47.24 -59.01
C LEU A 105 -31.91 46.92 -57.63
N GLU A 106 -33.23 46.99 -57.48
CA GLU A 106 -33.92 46.60 -56.26
C GLU A 106 -33.64 45.14 -55.89
N GLU A 107 -33.67 44.22 -56.86
CA GLU A 107 -33.35 42.81 -56.64
C GLU A 107 -31.88 42.62 -56.24
N LYS A 108 -30.94 43.32 -56.90
CA LYS A 108 -29.51 43.30 -56.53
C LYS A 108 -29.27 43.85 -55.12
N VAL A 109 -29.97 44.90 -54.71
CA VAL A 109 -29.88 45.45 -53.35
C VAL A 109 -30.43 44.46 -52.33
N LYS A 110 -31.56 43.79 -52.62
CA LYS A 110 -32.08 42.72 -51.77
C LYS A 110 -31.09 41.57 -51.64
N GLY A 111 -30.50 41.12 -52.75
CA GLY A 111 -29.47 40.07 -52.75
C GLY A 111 -28.23 40.45 -51.94
N ALA A 112 -27.75 41.68 -52.09
CA ALA A 112 -26.63 42.21 -51.31
C ALA A 112 -26.98 42.32 -49.82
N MET A 113 -28.20 42.73 -49.47
CA MET A 113 -28.66 42.82 -48.08
C MET A 113 -28.75 41.43 -47.43
N LEU A 114 -29.30 40.43 -48.13
CA LEU A 114 -29.34 39.04 -47.65
C LEU A 114 -27.93 38.47 -47.47
N SER A 115 -27.04 38.69 -48.45
CA SER A 115 -25.64 38.27 -48.35
C SER A 115 -24.91 38.96 -47.19
N ASN A 116 -25.19 40.24 -46.94
CA ASN A 116 -24.57 40.97 -45.83
C ASN A 116 -25.05 40.43 -44.47
N VAL A 117 -26.35 40.13 -44.32
CA VAL A 117 -26.88 39.48 -43.12
C VAL A 117 -26.24 38.10 -42.91
N GLN A 118 -26.08 37.32 -43.97
CA GLN A 118 -25.40 36.02 -43.89
C GLN A 118 -23.94 36.17 -43.45
N LEU A 119 -23.20 37.12 -44.03
CA LEU A 119 -21.81 37.38 -43.65
C LEU A 119 -21.68 37.86 -42.20
N ASP A 120 -22.64 38.64 -41.69
CA ASP A 120 -22.64 39.05 -40.28
C ASP A 120 -22.87 37.86 -39.34
N ASN A 121 -23.80 36.95 -39.68
CA ASN A 121 -24.01 35.71 -38.94
C ASN A 121 -22.74 34.83 -38.92
N ASP A 122 -22.11 34.62 -40.08
CA ASP A 122 -20.87 33.83 -40.19
C ASP A 122 -19.73 34.48 -39.39
N LYS A 123 -19.61 35.81 -39.44
CA LYS A 123 -18.64 36.57 -38.65
C LYS A 123 -18.88 36.41 -37.15
N GLN A 124 -20.14 36.45 -36.70
CA GLN A 124 -20.49 36.23 -35.30
C GLN A 124 -20.14 34.80 -34.87
N LEU A 125 -20.48 33.80 -35.69
CA LEU A 125 -20.14 32.39 -35.44
C LEU A 125 -18.64 32.18 -35.32
N LEU A 126 -17.87 32.68 -36.29
CA LEU A 126 -16.40 32.61 -36.28
C LEU A 126 -15.80 33.30 -35.05
N LYS A 127 -16.38 34.43 -34.63
CA LYS A 127 -15.94 35.12 -33.42
C LYS A 127 -16.13 34.25 -32.18
N TYR A 128 -17.29 33.61 -32.03
CA TYR A 128 -17.53 32.67 -30.91
C TYR A 128 -16.58 31.47 -30.96
N GLU A 129 -16.32 30.93 -32.15
CA GLU A 129 -15.39 29.81 -32.30
C GLU A 129 -13.95 30.20 -31.92
N VAL A 130 -13.50 31.39 -32.33
CA VAL A 130 -12.20 31.94 -31.93
C VAL A 130 -12.10 32.09 -30.41
N ASP A 131 -13.15 32.61 -29.76
CA ASP A 131 -13.14 32.79 -28.31
C ASP A 131 -13.12 31.44 -27.57
N LEU A 132 -13.89 30.45 -28.04
CA LEU A 132 -13.82 29.07 -27.51
C LEU A 132 -12.44 28.43 -27.69
N LEU A 133 -11.78 28.67 -28.83
CA LEU A 133 -10.44 28.15 -29.08
C LEU A 133 -9.39 28.84 -28.22
N LYS A 134 -9.55 30.12 -27.88
CA LYS A 134 -8.67 30.82 -26.93
C LYS A 134 -8.81 30.24 -25.53
N ASP A 135 -10.03 30.00 -25.07
CA ASP A 135 -10.28 29.38 -23.76
C ASP A 135 -9.62 27.99 -23.69
N LYS A 136 -9.79 27.16 -24.72
CA LYS A 136 -9.12 25.85 -24.80
C LYS A 136 -7.60 25.94 -24.83
N LEU A 137 -7.05 26.97 -25.47
CA LEU A 137 -5.61 27.20 -25.51
C LEU A 137 -5.08 27.61 -24.14
N GLU A 138 -5.82 28.45 -23.42
CA GLU A 138 -5.51 28.85 -22.04
C GLU A 138 -5.52 27.63 -21.11
N ASP A 139 -6.59 26.83 -21.14
CA ASP A 139 -6.70 25.60 -20.35
C ASP A 139 -5.52 24.63 -20.61
N LEU A 140 -5.15 24.46 -21.88
CA LEU A 140 -4.04 23.59 -22.26
C LEU A 140 -2.68 24.15 -21.81
N THR A 141 -2.54 25.48 -21.84
CA THR A 141 -1.34 26.18 -21.37
C THR A 141 -1.17 26.00 -19.85
N ASP A 142 -2.25 26.16 -19.09
CA ASP A 142 -2.26 25.96 -17.64
C ASP A 142 -2.02 24.49 -17.25
N ALA A 143 -2.61 23.56 -17.98
CA ALA A 143 -2.35 22.13 -17.81
C ALA A 143 -0.88 21.78 -18.09
N TYR A 144 -0.30 22.35 -19.16
CA TYR A 144 1.12 22.16 -19.48
C TYR A 144 2.03 22.75 -18.41
N ALA A 145 1.74 23.97 -17.93
CA ALA A 145 2.51 24.61 -16.86
C ALA A 145 2.47 23.79 -15.56
N SER A 146 1.30 23.27 -15.20
CA SER A 146 1.11 22.41 -14.04
C SER A 146 1.86 21.09 -14.16
N LEU A 147 1.79 20.44 -15.34
CA LEU A 147 2.51 19.21 -15.62
C LEU A 147 4.04 19.42 -15.61
N ASN A 148 4.51 20.54 -16.14
CA ASN A 148 5.94 20.87 -16.13
C ASN A 148 6.44 21.12 -14.69
N LYS A 149 5.63 21.76 -13.85
CA LYS A 149 5.95 21.94 -12.42
C LYS A 149 6.08 20.60 -11.70
N THR A 150 5.12 19.68 -11.88
CA THR A 150 5.19 18.35 -11.24
C THR A 150 6.33 17.51 -11.81
N PHE A 151 6.63 17.61 -13.09
CA PHE A 151 7.80 16.96 -13.70
C PHE A 151 9.12 17.43 -13.06
N LEU A 152 9.28 18.74 -12.85
CA LEU A 152 10.48 19.29 -12.20
C LEU A 152 10.61 18.84 -10.75
N GLU A 153 9.49 18.79 -10.01
CA GLU A 153 9.49 18.28 -8.63
C GLU A 153 9.86 16.80 -8.58
N ASN A 154 9.27 15.97 -9.45
CA ASN A 154 9.61 14.55 -9.56
C ASN A 154 11.08 14.34 -9.94
N LYS A 155 11.63 15.18 -10.83
CA LYS A 155 13.04 15.14 -11.20
C LYS A 155 13.95 15.46 -10.01
N ARG A 156 13.55 16.41 -9.16
CA ARG A 156 14.27 16.77 -7.93
C ARG A 156 14.21 15.63 -6.91
N GLU A 157 13.03 15.07 -6.69
CA GLU A 157 12.82 13.93 -5.79
C GLU A 157 13.64 12.71 -6.23
N LEU A 158 13.65 12.40 -7.53
CA LEU A 158 14.49 11.34 -8.09
C LEU A 158 15.98 11.58 -7.82
N ALA A 159 16.46 12.82 -7.93
CA ALA A 159 17.84 13.14 -7.62
C ALA A 159 18.16 12.95 -6.13
N TYR A 160 17.23 13.33 -5.25
CA TYR A 160 17.35 13.13 -3.81
C TYR A 160 17.39 11.63 -3.45
N GLN A 161 16.49 10.84 -4.01
CA GLN A 161 16.47 9.38 -3.79
C GLN A 161 17.75 8.71 -4.29
N LYS A 162 18.27 9.12 -5.45
CA LYS A 162 19.58 8.63 -5.94
C LYS A 162 20.72 8.92 -4.97
N MET A 163 20.75 10.13 -4.41
CA MET A 163 21.73 10.50 -3.39
C MET A 163 21.59 9.63 -2.13
N GLN A 164 20.36 9.40 -1.67
CA GLN A 164 20.09 8.56 -0.51
C GLN A 164 20.50 7.10 -0.74
N ILE A 165 20.26 6.55 -1.93
CA ILE A 165 20.71 5.20 -2.29
C ILE A 165 22.23 5.11 -2.17
N VAL A 166 22.97 6.05 -2.75
CA VAL A 166 24.45 6.07 -2.66
C VAL A 166 24.92 6.11 -1.21
N GLU A 167 24.30 6.95 -0.38
CA GLU A 167 24.64 7.06 1.03
C GLU A 167 24.37 5.77 1.81
N LEU A 168 23.21 5.13 1.56
CA LEU A 168 22.84 3.86 2.18
C LEU A 168 23.73 2.71 1.70
N THR A 169 24.10 2.67 0.42
CA THR A 169 25.06 1.71 -0.12
C THR A 169 26.40 1.83 0.60
N HIS A 170 26.93 3.06 0.75
CA HIS A 170 28.17 3.26 1.49
C HIS A 170 28.08 2.80 2.95
N ARG A 171 26.96 3.07 3.65
CA ARG A 171 26.74 2.58 5.03
C ARG A 171 26.67 1.05 5.10
N LEU A 172 26.00 0.43 4.14
CA LEU A 172 25.88 -1.02 4.04
C LEU A 172 27.25 -1.65 3.81
N ASP A 173 28.03 -1.12 2.87
CA ASP A 173 29.37 -1.60 2.59
C ASP A 173 30.27 -1.44 3.81
N TYR A 174 30.21 -0.31 4.51
CA TYR A 174 30.94 -0.11 5.76
C TYR A 174 30.56 -1.12 6.85
N ALA A 175 29.27 -1.44 7.01
CA ALA A 175 28.82 -2.46 7.94
C ALA A 175 29.29 -3.87 7.52
N ARG A 176 29.27 -4.18 6.22
CA ARG A 176 29.80 -5.44 5.68
C ARG A 176 31.29 -5.59 5.98
N HIS A 177 32.09 -4.57 5.73
CA HIS A 177 33.53 -4.60 6.05
C HIS A 177 33.78 -4.79 7.54
N GLN A 178 32.96 -4.21 8.43
CA GLN A 178 33.08 -4.47 9.88
C GLN A 178 32.76 -5.92 10.26
N VAL A 179 31.72 -6.51 9.65
CA VAL A 179 31.38 -7.92 9.87
C VAL A 179 32.48 -8.82 9.33
N GLU A 180 32.99 -8.55 8.13
CA GLU A 180 34.08 -9.30 7.52
C GLU A 180 35.35 -9.22 8.37
N ALA A 181 35.71 -8.03 8.88
CA ALA A 181 36.85 -7.86 9.78
C ALA A 181 36.67 -8.65 11.08
N ARG A 182 35.46 -8.68 11.65
CA ARG A 182 35.15 -9.51 12.83
C ARG A 182 35.29 -11.00 12.50
N ASP A 183 34.77 -11.43 11.37
CA ASP A 183 34.80 -12.84 10.96
C ASP A 183 36.23 -13.29 10.62
N GLN A 184 37.06 -12.42 10.03
CA GLN A 184 38.50 -12.64 9.84
C GLN A 184 39.20 -12.82 11.20
N LEU A 185 38.94 -11.97 12.19
CA LEU A 185 39.50 -12.13 13.55
C LEU A 185 39.05 -13.43 14.23
N ILE A 186 37.79 -13.84 14.04
CA ILE A 186 37.29 -15.13 14.55
C ILE A 186 38.09 -16.28 13.95
N VAL A 187 38.35 -16.25 12.64
CA VAL A 187 39.14 -17.29 11.94
C VAL A 187 40.60 -17.25 12.36
N GLU A 188 41.25 -16.09 12.39
CA GLU A 188 42.66 -15.93 12.76
C GLU A 188 42.94 -16.44 14.17
N HIS A 189 42.02 -16.21 15.11
CA HIS A 189 42.14 -16.67 16.49
C HIS A 189 41.62 -18.10 16.72
N GLY A 190 41.20 -18.81 15.66
CA GLY A 190 40.70 -20.18 15.75
C GLY A 190 39.47 -20.31 16.65
N LEU A 191 38.61 -19.29 16.64
CA LEU A 191 37.38 -19.25 17.41
C LEU A 191 36.22 -19.81 16.57
N VAL A 192 35.21 -20.37 17.24
CA VAL A 192 34.02 -20.95 16.63
C VAL A 192 32.81 -20.41 17.38
N LEU A 193 31.77 -20.02 16.63
CA LEU A 193 30.50 -19.59 17.18
C LEU A 193 29.63 -20.82 17.45
N ILE A 194 29.17 -20.99 18.70
CA ILE A 194 28.27 -22.06 19.12
C ILE A 194 26.98 -21.46 19.64
N GLY A 195 25.84 -21.97 19.21
CA GLY A 195 24.53 -21.40 19.49
C GLY A 195 23.97 -20.70 18.26
N GLY A 196 22.65 -20.49 18.25
CA GLY A 196 21.87 -20.46 17.03
C GLY A 196 21.14 -21.78 16.86
N THR A 197 19.80 -21.73 16.84
CA THR A 197 19.04 -22.87 16.38
C THR A 197 19.53 -23.22 14.99
N ASN A 198 20.22 -24.36 14.87
CA ASN A 198 20.45 -25.05 13.61
C ASN A 198 19.08 -25.48 13.06
N ALA A 199 18.28 -24.53 12.59
CA ALA A 199 17.37 -24.76 11.50
C ALA A 199 18.24 -24.54 10.27
N ASP A 200 18.44 -25.60 9.50
CA ASP A 200 19.27 -25.69 8.30
C ASP A 200 20.63 -26.33 8.57
N ASP A 201 20.59 -27.65 8.72
CA ASP A 201 21.70 -28.52 8.36
C ASP A 201 22.27 -28.10 6.99
N ASN A 202 23.57 -27.84 6.97
CA ASN A 202 24.46 -28.12 5.84
C ASN A 202 24.14 -27.41 4.51
N SER A 203 24.50 -26.13 4.40
CA SER A 203 24.91 -25.55 3.11
C SER A 203 26.33 -24.98 3.22
N THR A 204 27.27 -25.91 3.06
CA THR A 204 28.52 -25.73 2.30
C THR A 204 28.91 -24.30 1.92
N LEU A 205 30.04 -23.94 2.50
CA LEU A 205 31.04 -22.92 2.18
C LEU A 205 31.53 -22.95 0.71
N SER A 206 30.63 -22.89 -0.27
CA SER A 206 30.98 -22.84 -1.70
C SER A 206 29.99 -21.97 -2.43
N ASN A 207 30.26 -20.66 -2.49
CA ASN A 207 29.84 -19.74 -3.56
C ASN A 207 30.49 -18.37 -3.30
N MET A 208 31.78 -18.26 -3.60
CA MET A 208 32.53 -17.00 -3.58
C MET A 208 33.40 -16.92 -4.83
N GLU A 209 32.81 -17.09 -6.03
CA GLU A 209 33.50 -16.77 -7.29
C GLU A 209 32.58 -16.72 -8.52
N GLU A 210 31.50 -15.93 -8.51
CA GLU A 210 30.92 -15.46 -9.78
C GLU A 210 29.97 -14.30 -9.53
N LEU A 211 30.38 -13.08 -9.91
CA LEU A 211 29.55 -11.92 -10.29
C LEU A 211 30.45 -10.68 -10.42
N THR A 212 31.51 -10.79 -11.22
CA THR A 212 32.20 -9.64 -11.82
C THR A 212 32.18 -9.82 -13.33
N THR A 213 31.02 -9.58 -13.97
CA THR A 213 30.90 -9.27 -15.41
C THR A 213 29.43 -9.21 -15.82
N THR A 214 28.80 -8.04 -15.72
CA THR A 214 27.75 -7.60 -16.67
C THR A 214 27.57 -6.08 -16.57
N ASN A 215 28.67 -5.34 -16.76
CA ASN A 215 28.62 -3.93 -17.16
C ASN A 215 29.02 -3.84 -18.63
N ALA A 216 28.13 -4.26 -19.52
CA ALA A 216 28.13 -3.87 -20.91
C ALA A 216 26.78 -4.23 -21.53
N HIS A 217 26.27 -3.30 -22.33
CA HIS A 217 25.26 -3.52 -23.36
C HIS A 217 23.80 -3.22 -23.01
N ILE A 218 23.44 -1.93 -22.98
CA ILE A 218 22.26 -1.48 -23.75
C ILE A 218 22.50 -0.04 -24.25
N SER A 219 22.97 0.08 -25.50
CA SER A 219 22.84 1.31 -26.30
C SER A 219 21.76 1.08 -27.34
N SER A 220 20.81 2.04 -27.39
CA SER A 220 20.00 2.45 -28.55
C SER A 220 19.27 1.38 -29.37
N THR A 221 17.94 1.51 -29.49
CA THR A 221 17.31 1.75 -30.80
C THR A 221 15.88 2.28 -30.63
N ASN A 222 15.61 3.41 -31.27
CA ASN A 222 14.27 3.90 -31.57
C ASN A 222 13.67 3.08 -32.73
N LYS A 223 12.38 2.77 -32.69
CA LYS A 223 11.45 2.86 -33.84
C LYS A 223 10.01 2.66 -33.39
N GLY A 224 9.10 3.41 -34.01
CA GLY A 224 7.76 3.66 -33.51
C GLY A 224 6.67 2.66 -33.93
N LYS A 225 5.49 2.96 -33.36
CA LYS A 225 4.15 2.95 -34.00
C LYS A 225 3.41 1.60 -34.10
N SER A 226 2.40 1.41 -33.24
CA SER A 226 0.97 1.42 -33.62
C SER A 226 0.03 0.97 -32.47
N THR A 227 -1.03 1.76 -32.30
CA THR A 227 -2.41 1.48 -31.89
C THR A 227 -2.82 0.05 -31.50
N SER A 228 -3.40 -0.13 -30.30
CA SER A 228 -4.83 -0.50 -30.10
C SER A 228 -5.07 -1.12 -28.71
N ASN A 229 -5.89 -0.41 -27.94
CA ASN A 229 -6.84 -0.84 -26.91
C ASN A 229 -6.77 -2.29 -26.39
N ASN A 230 -6.57 -2.45 -25.08
CA ASN A 230 -7.49 -3.22 -24.25
C ASN A 230 -7.37 -2.87 -22.75
N SER A 231 -8.52 -3.00 -22.13
CA SER A 231 -8.97 -2.64 -20.80
C SER A 231 -8.37 -3.47 -19.65
N ASN A 232 -8.50 -2.91 -18.44
CA ASN A 232 -8.35 -3.51 -17.11
C ASN A 232 -6.92 -3.70 -16.57
N LEU A 233 -6.41 -2.69 -15.86
CA LEU A 233 -5.53 -2.92 -14.71
C LEU A 233 -6.14 -2.30 -13.47
N VAL A 234 -6.56 -3.18 -12.57
CA VAL A 234 -7.05 -2.94 -11.23
C VAL A 234 -6.01 -2.13 -10.45
N MET A 235 -6.48 -1.06 -9.80
CA MET A 235 -5.74 -0.27 -8.82
C MET A 235 -5.42 -1.16 -7.60
N MET A 236 -4.18 -1.64 -7.48
CA MET A 236 -3.64 -2.15 -6.22
C MET A 236 -2.95 -0.99 -5.50
N ASN A 237 -3.75 -0.20 -4.80
CA ASN A 237 -3.28 0.66 -3.72
C ASN A 237 -3.29 -0.16 -2.43
N GLY A 238 -2.16 -0.21 -1.73
CA GLY A 238 -2.16 -0.62 -0.33
C GLY A 238 -0.88 -1.33 0.12
N LEU A 239 0.25 -0.62 0.15
CA LEU A 239 1.31 -0.94 1.11
C LEU A 239 1.78 0.37 1.75
N SER A 240 1.28 0.56 2.97
CA SER A 240 1.65 1.61 3.91
C SER A 240 3.16 1.67 4.11
N ASN A 241 3.72 2.87 4.00
CA ASN A 241 5.14 3.12 4.18
C ASN A 241 5.32 3.88 5.51
N ASP A 242 5.22 3.17 6.62
CA ASP A 242 5.60 3.67 7.94
C ASP A 242 6.94 3.04 8.32
N ASN A 243 8.03 3.79 8.11
CA ASN A 243 9.35 3.46 8.65
C ASN A 243 9.99 4.71 9.27
N ASN A 244 9.46 5.10 10.43
CA ASN A 244 10.21 5.86 11.42
C ASN A 244 10.56 4.91 12.57
N ASN A 245 11.81 4.44 12.61
CA ASN A 245 12.37 3.80 13.81
C ASN A 245 13.82 4.24 14.01
N HIS A 246 13.98 5.36 14.72
CA HIS A 246 15.17 5.68 15.48
C HIS A 246 15.01 5.06 16.88
N SER A 247 15.40 3.80 17.06
CA SER A 247 15.49 3.19 18.39
C SER A 247 16.89 3.38 18.95
N LYS A 248 17.06 4.42 19.77
CA LYS A 248 18.09 4.46 20.80
C LYS A 248 17.63 3.55 21.95
N SER A 249 18.27 2.40 22.11
CA SER A 249 18.03 1.47 23.21
C SER A 249 18.80 1.90 24.47
N ASN A 250 18.16 2.69 25.32
CA ASN A 250 18.45 2.72 26.76
C ASN A 250 17.38 1.86 27.44
N SER A 251 17.75 0.65 27.89
CA SER A 251 16.88 -0.26 28.63
C SER A 251 16.92 0.08 30.11
N LEU A 252 15.86 0.75 30.60
CA LEU A 252 15.48 0.74 32.01
C LEU A 252 14.35 -0.28 32.17
N ILE A 253 14.60 -1.27 33.03
CA ILE A 253 13.79 -2.45 33.28
C ILE A 253 12.45 -2.06 33.91
N HIS A 254 11.34 -2.39 33.25
CA HIS A 254 10.05 -2.64 33.90
C HIS A 254 9.39 -3.88 33.32
N GLN A 255 9.01 -4.79 34.22
CA GLN A 255 8.34 -6.05 33.97
C GLN A 255 6.86 -5.80 33.61
N ASN A 256 6.37 -6.47 32.57
CA ASN A 256 5.24 -7.42 32.62
C ASN A 256 4.64 -7.65 31.22
N GLY A 257 4.47 -8.94 30.86
CA GLY A 257 3.45 -9.45 29.95
C GLY A 257 3.52 -9.05 28.47
N ASP A 258 4.30 -9.80 27.67
CA ASP A 258 3.87 -10.57 26.47
C ASP A 258 5.15 -10.93 25.67
N LYS A 259 5.56 -12.20 25.65
CA LYS A 259 6.85 -12.63 25.08
C LYS A 259 6.64 -13.36 23.75
N SER A 260 6.33 -12.61 22.69
CA SER A 260 6.87 -12.89 21.36
C SER A 260 8.15 -12.06 21.19
N SER A 261 9.12 -12.26 22.09
CA SER A 261 10.44 -11.70 21.87
C SER A 261 11.01 -12.38 20.63
N ASN A 262 11.29 -11.61 19.58
CA ASN A 262 12.30 -11.94 18.57
C ASN A 262 13.63 -12.12 19.33
N HIS A 263 13.79 -13.26 19.99
CA HIS A 263 14.99 -13.66 20.68
C HIS A 263 16.02 -13.90 19.58
N LEU A 264 16.96 -12.98 19.48
CA LEU A 264 18.16 -13.19 18.68
C LEU A 264 18.81 -14.48 19.20
N PRO A 265 19.16 -15.44 18.33
CA PRO A 265 19.80 -16.66 18.77
C PRO A 265 20.98 -16.35 19.70
N GLU A 266 20.93 -16.92 20.91
CA GLU A 266 22.03 -16.81 21.86
C GLU A 266 23.23 -17.56 21.27
N MET A 267 24.28 -16.81 20.93
CA MET A 267 25.51 -17.30 20.32
C MET A 267 26.67 -17.02 21.26
N VAL A 268 27.55 -18.00 21.44
CA VAL A 268 28.74 -17.92 22.28
C VAL A 268 29.97 -18.20 21.42
N LEU A 269 30.97 -17.33 21.52
CA LEU A 269 32.25 -17.48 20.82
C LEU A 269 33.22 -18.25 21.72
N ILE A 270 33.68 -19.42 21.29
CA ILE A 270 34.65 -20.25 22.04
C ILE A 270 35.81 -20.70 21.15
N THR A 271 36.93 -21.12 21.73
CA THR A 271 38.06 -21.65 20.94
C THR A 271 37.69 -22.97 20.27
N LYS A 272 38.32 -23.28 19.13
CA LYS A 272 38.13 -24.56 18.43
C LYS A 272 38.44 -25.77 19.32
N SER A 273 39.51 -25.69 20.12
CA SER A 273 39.86 -26.74 21.08
C SER A 273 38.76 -26.95 22.13
N THR A 274 38.19 -25.87 22.69
CA THR A 274 37.06 -25.98 23.62
C THR A 274 35.79 -26.53 22.97
N ALA A 275 35.53 -26.20 21.69
CA ALA A 275 34.41 -26.75 20.94
C ALA A 275 34.56 -28.26 20.70
N GLU A 276 35.76 -28.70 20.31
CA GLU A 276 36.09 -30.12 20.16
C GLU A 276 35.93 -30.86 21.49
N LEU A 277 36.41 -30.28 22.60
CA LEU A 277 36.19 -30.84 23.94
C LEU A 277 34.71 -30.99 24.24
N LEU A 278 33.89 -29.94 24.06
CA LEU A 278 32.45 -30.02 24.29
C LEU A 278 31.74 -31.08 23.43
N ASN A 279 32.18 -31.30 22.19
CA ASN A 279 31.65 -32.37 21.34
C ASN A 279 32.12 -33.77 21.79
N THR A 280 33.32 -33.90 22.34
CA THR A 280 33.80 -35.16 22.95
C THR A 280 33.18 -35.46 24.30
N LEU A 281 32.61 -34.45 24.98
CA LEU A 281 31.67 -34.64 26.09
C LEU A 281 30.30 -35.09 25.54
N SER A 282 30.30 -36.17 24.76
CA SER A 282 29.08 -36.87 24.37
C SER A 282 28.52 -37.64 25.56
N GLU A 283 27.26 -37.36 25.90
CA GLU A 283 26.39 -38.19 26.72
C GLU A 283 26.76 -38.38 28.19
N THR A 284 26.71 -37.30 28.97
CA THR A 284 25.94 -37.22 30.22
C THR A 284 26.31 -35.90 30.88
N THR A 285 25.33 -35.01 31.03
CA THR A 285 25.51 -33.86 31.91
C THR A 285 25.91 -34.37 33.29
N LEU A 286 26.69 -33.60 34.05
CA LEU A 286 27.06 -33.94 35.42
C LEU A 286 25.84 -34.39 36.24
N ASP A 287 24.69 -33.76 36.01
CA ASP A 287 23.41 -34.13 36.61
C ASP A 287 22.93 -35.54 36.21
N LYS A 288 23.08 -35.94 34.94
CA LYS A 288 22.77 -37.30 34.50
C LYS A 288 23.73 -38.32 35.12
N GLN A 289 25.02 -37.98 35.25
CA GLN A 289 25.99 -38.85 35.93
C GLN A 289 25.66 -39.00 37.41
N ILE A 290 25.33 -37.90 38.08
CA ILE A 290 24.89 -37.88 39.47
C ILE A 290 23.61 -38.72 39.63
N GLN A 291 22.63 -38.56 38.75
CA GLN A 291 21.37 -39.32 38.79
C GLN A 291 21.61 -40.82 38.56
N GLN A 292 22.51 -41.19 37.66
CA GLN A 292 22.87 -42.59 37.42
C GLN A 292 23.59 -43.22 38.62
N LEU A 293 24.49 -42.48 39.27
CA LEU A 293 25.15 -42.92 40.51
C LEU A 293 24.14 -43.08 41.66
N PHE A 294 23.16 -42.18 41.79
CA PHE A 294 22.08 -42.33 42.77
C PHE A 294 21.19 -43.55 42.48
N SER A 295 20.89 -43.84 41.22
CA SER A 295 20.13 -45.03 40.82
C SER A 295 20.88 -46.32 41.18
N MET A 296 22.16 -46.40 40.81
CA MET A 296 23.00 -47.56 41.15
C MET A 296 23.14 -47.75 42.66
N ARG A 297 23.27 -46.65 43.42
CA ARG A 297 23.31 -46.72 44.88
C ARG A 297 22.01 -47.26 45.46
N SER A 298 20.86 -46.77 44.98
CA SER A 298 19.55 -47.25 45.45
C SER A 298 19.35 -48.74 45.16
N GLU A 299 19.83 -49.22 44.03
CA GLU A 299 19.78 -50.64 43.65
C GLU A 299 20.68 -51.50 44.55
N LEU A 300 21.90 -51.04 44.83
CA LEU A 300 22.82 -51.70 45.75
C LEU A 300 22.27 -51.74 47.18
N ASP A 301 21.72 -50.62 47.66
CA ASP A 301 21.11 -50.53 48.99
C ASP A 301 19.93 -51.51 49.11
N ALA A 302 19.07 -51.62 48.08
CA ALA A 302 17.99 -52.61 48.04
C ALA A 302 18.52 -54.05 48.05
N ARG A 303 19.62 -54.32 47.34
CA ARG A 303 20.24 -55.66 47.34
C ARG A 303 20.84 -56.01 48.70
N VAL A 304 21.43 -55.03 49.40
CA VAL A 304 21.92 -55.22 50.77
C VAL A 304 20.76 -55.52 51.72
N GLU A 305 19.67 -54.75 51.67
CA GLU A 305 18.49 -55.00 52.50
C GLU A 305 17.88 -56.40 52.25
N GLU A 306 17.84 -56.83 50.99
CA GLU A 306 17.40 -58.16 50.62
C GLU A 306 18.31 -59.24 51.20
N LEU A 307 19.64 -59.10 51.06
CA LEU A 307 20.61 -60.03 51.63
C LEU A 307 20.54 -60.06 53.17
N GLU A 308 20.35 -58.91 53.82
CA GLU A 308 20.12 -58.82 55.27
C GLU A 308 18.80 -59.48 55.69
N SER A 309 17.76 -59.38 54.88
CA SER A 309 16.48 -60.07 55.10
C SER A 309 16.65 -61.59 54.99
N GLN A 310 17.34 -62.06 53.95
CA GLN A 310 17.69 -63.47 53.77
C GLN A 310 18.51 -64.01 54.94
N LEU A 311 19.52 -63.27 55.40
CA LEU A 311 20.30 -63.61 56.59
C LEU A 311 19.47 -63.62 57.87
N ARG A 312 18.52 -62.68 58.02
CA ARG A 312 17.59 -62.66 59.16
C ARG A 312 16.62 -63.84 59.13
N GLU A 313 16.14 -64.24 57.96
CA GLU A 313 15.27 -65.42 57.81
C GLU A 313 16.03 -66.70 58.14
N GLU A 314 17.25 -66.88 57.63
CA GLU A 314 18.13 -68.00 57.97
C GLU A 314 18.38 -68.11 59.48
N ARG A 315 18.68 -66.98 60.15
CA ARG A 315 18.84 -66.94 61.61
C ARG A 315 17.56 -67.31 62.36
N LYS A 316 16.39 -66.83 61.92
CA LYS A 316 15.09 -67.19 62.50
C LYS A 316 14.73 -68.65 62.28
N ARG A 317 15.10 -69.25 61.14
CA ARG A 317 14.92 -70.69 60.90
C ARG A 317 15.75 -71.53 61.86
N PHE A 318 16.90 -71.03 62.31
CA PHE A 318 17.74 -71.69 63.30
C PHE A 318 17.24 -71.50 64.75
N GLU A 319 16.46 -70.46 65.04
CA GLU A 319 15.93 -70.15 66.39
C GLU A 319 14.52 -70.73 66.70
N ALA A 320 13.87 -71.45 65.79
CA ALA A 320 12.60 -72.12 66.10
C ALA A 320 12.84 -73.33 67.05
N PRO A 321 12.12 -73.46 68.20
CA PRO A 321 12.37 -74.53 69.16
C PRO A 321 12.04 -75.91 68.59
N ALA A 322 13.00 -76.84 68.63
CA ALA A 322 12.81 -78.25 68.33
C ALA A 322 11.92 -78.94 69.39
N THR A 323 10.60 -78.78 69.29
CA THR A 323 9.63 -79.58 70.07
C THR A 323 9.44 -80.94 69.42
N ARG A 324 10.41 -81.84 69.62
CA ARG A 324 10.28 -83.24 69.18
C ARG A 324 10.96 -84.25 70.11
N TYR A 325 10.71 -84.19 71.41
CA TYR A 325 11.01 -85.30 72.33
C TYR A 325 10.04 -85.30 73.52
N ASP A 326 8.84 -85.87 73.34
CA ASP A 326 7.99 -86.24 74.49
C ASP A 326 7.18 -87.53 74.25
N SER A 327 7.75 -88.45 73.48
CA SER A 327 7.14 -89.76 73.17
C SER A 327 7.86 -90.95 73.84
N LYS A 328 8.98 -90.73 74.53
CA LYS A 328 9.78 -91.82 75.16
C LYS A 328 9.53 -92.01 76.65
N ASN A 329 8.97 -91.04 77.37
CA ASN A 329 8.76 -91.18 78.82
C ASN A 329 7.48 -91.94 79.18
N ARG A 330 6.47 -91.98 78.30
CA ARG A 330 5.23 -92.75 78.55
C ARG A 330 5.44 -94.26 78.47
N THR A 331 6.28 -94.72 77.54
CA THR A 331 6.57 -96.15 77.36
C THR A 331 7.42 -96.71 78.49
N ASN A 332 8.37 -95.92 79.00
CA ASN A 332 9.25 -96.36 80.08
C ASN A 332 8.49 -96.52 81.41
N ALA A 333 7.54 -95.62 81.72
CA ALA A 333 6.72 -95.74 82.93
C ALA A 333 5.87 -97.03 82.92
N ALA A 334 5.20 -97.33 81.81
CA ALA A 334 4.39 -98.53 81.65
C ALA A 334 5.20 -99.83 81.81
N ILE A 335 6.41 -99.88 81.23
CA ILE A 335 7.29 -101.06 81.33
C ILE A 335 7.74 -101.30 82.78
N THR A 336 8.01 -100.25 83.54
CA THR A 336 8.34 -100.39 84.98
C THR A 336 7.18 -100.88 85.85
N GLU A 337 5.94 -100.54 85.52
CA GLU A 337 4.77 -101.03 86.26
C GLU A 337 4.50 -102.51 85.99
N ASP A 338 4.65 -102.96 84.74
CA ASP A 338 4.51 -104.38 84.38
C ASP A 338 5.59 -105.25 85.07
N ILE A 339 6.85 -104.81 85.08
CA ILE A 339 7.93 -105.55 85.76
C ILE A 339 7.69 -105.62 87.28
N LYS A 340 7.12 -104.57 87.89
CA LYS A 340 6.74 -104.61 89.31
C LYS A 340 5.63 -105.62 89.57
N HIS A 341 4.65 -105.70 88.68
CA HIS A 341 3.53 -106.63 88.84
C HIS A 341 3.97 -108.09 88.67
N GLU A 342 4.91 -108.35 87.74
CA GLU A 342 5.50 -109.68 87.51
C GLU A 342 6.37 -110.13 88.71
N LEU A 343 7.16 -109.21 89.31
CA LEU A 343 7.93 -109.50 90.52
C LEU A 343 7.05 -109.74 91.77
N GLN A 344 5.84 -109.17 91.82
CA GLN A 344 4.94 -109.38 92.94
C GLN A 344 4.18 -110.72 92.84
N LEU A 345 3.93 -111.21 91.62
CA LEU A 345 3.36 -112.54 91.38
C LEU A 345 4.34 -113.67 91.70
N LEU A 346 5.64 -113.50 91.42
CA LEU A 346 6.70 -114.46 91.78
C LEU A 346 6.98 -114.55 93.29
N ARG A 347 6.34 -113.73 94.12
CA ARG A 347 6.46 -113.76 95.58
C ARG A 347 5.28 -114.44 96.29
N CYS A 348 4.29 -114.88 95.52
CA CYS A 348 3.10 -115.58 95.99
C CYS A 348 2.91 -116.89 95.20
N ASP A 349 3.89 -117.79 95.28
CA ASP A 349 3.76 -119.24 95.10
C ASP A 349 4.87 -119.95 95.89
#